data_AF-A0A8X6MZ28-F1
#
_entry.id   AF-A0A8X6MZ28-F1
#
_cell.length_a   1.000
_cell.length_b   1.000
_cell.length_c   1.000
_cell.angle_alpha   90.00
_cell.angle_beta   90.00
_cell.angle_gamma   90.00
#
_symmetry.space_group_name_H-M   'P 1'
#
loop_
_entity.id
_entity.type
_entity.pdbx_description
1 polymer ?
#
loop_
_entity_poly.entity_id
_entity_poly.type
_entity_poly.pdbx_seq_one_letter_code
_entity_poly.pdbx_strand_id
1 'polypeptide(L)'
;MTRLENTAEDVNLKNEICIRLQRLEGLFKELEKFDSELSGESSEIMEFEDVYFPLKLKLQNKHDAKIIDPINVETHTQRQNSSVVQSVDSIWNFRLRNLNIPVFSGTFEDWMNVKYLFVTSVHSQTTLSNCQKFQY
;
A
#
# COMPACT_ATOMS: atom_id res chain seq x y z
N MET A 1 -32.30 -16.05 -66.44
CA MET A 1 -32.34 -16.62 -65.07
C MET A 1 -31.54 -15.82 -64.04
N THR A 2 -30.78 -14.78 -64.41
CA THR A 2 -29.86 -14.05 -63.51
C THR A 2 -30.48 -12.91 -62.69
N ARG A 3 -31.66 -12.41 -63.08
CA ARG A 3 -32.23 -11.18 -62.47
C ARG A 3 -32.86 -11.42 -61.09
N LEU A 4 -33.38 -12.62 -60.85
CA LEU A 4 -33.97 -13.01 -59.55
C LEU A 4 -32.89 -13.36 -58.52
N GLU A 5 -31.80 -13.98 -58.97
CA GLU A 5 -30.65 -14.39 -58.15
C GLU A 5 -29.94 -13.16 -57.55
N ASN A 6 -29.67 -12.13 -58.38
CA ASN A 6 -29.12 -10.85 -57.92
C ASN A 6 -30.01 -10.12 -56.89
N THR A 7 -31.34 -10.32 -56.95
CA THR A 7 -32.26 -9.66 -56.01
C THR A 7 -32.27 -10.38 -54.65
N ALA A 8 -32.10 -11.70 -54.65
CA ALA A 8 -32.04 -12.49 -53.43
C ALA A 8 -30.73 -12.25 -52.66
N GLU A 9 -29.61 -12.12 -53.37
CA GLU A 9 -28.30 -11.79 -52.79
C GLU A 9 -28.28 -10.38 -52.16
N ASP A 10 -28.90 -9.40 -52.84
CA ASP A 10 -29.01 -8.03 -52.33
C ASP A 10 -29.86 -7.94 -51.04
N VAL A 11 -30.96 -8.71 -50.98
CA VAL A 11 -31.79 -8.81 -49.77
C VAL A 11 -31.05 -9.47 -48.61
N ASN A 12 -30.22 -10.48 -48.90
CA ASN A 12 -29.40 -11.15 -47.89
C ASN A 12 -28.32 -10.20 -47.32
N LEU A 13 -27.61 -9.49 -48.20
CA LEU A 13 -26.61 -8.50 -47.80
C LEU A 13 -27.22 -7.39 -46.94
N LYS A 14 -28.41 -6.91 -47.31
CA LYS A 14 -29.15 -5.91 -46.53
C LYS A 14 -29.51 -6.41 -45.14
N ASN A 15 -29.98 -7.65 -45.02
CA ASN A 15 -30.30 -8.25 -43.73
C ASN A 15 -29.05 -8.40 -42.85
N GLU A 16 -27.93 -8.83 -43.43
CA GLU A 16 -26.67 -8.94 -42.70
C GLU A 16 -26.20 -7.58 -42.17
N ILE A 17 -26.27 -6.53 -43.00
CA ILE A 17 -25.92 -5.16 -42.61
C ILE A 17 -26.81 -4.68 -41.45
N CYS A 18 -28.12 -4.94 -41.52
CA CYS A 18 -29.04 -4.58 -40.44
C CYS A 18 -28.70 -5.27 -39.12
N ILE A 19 -28.38 -6.56 -39.14
CA ILE A 19 -27.98 -7.30 -37.93
C ILE A 19 -26.68 -6.73 -37.35
N ARG A 20 -25.70 -6.42 -38.20
CA ARG A 20 -24.43 -5.81 -37.76
C ARG A 20 -24.63 -4.42 -37.17
N LEU A 21 -25.50 -3.60 -37.75
CA LEU A 21 -25.86 -2.28 -37.22
C LEU A 21 -26.52 -2.39 -35.85
N GLN A 22 -27.50 -3.29 -35.70
CA GLN A 22 -28.16 -3.52 -34.41
C GLN A 22 -27.18 -3.98 -33.34
N ARG A 23 -26.21 -4.82 -33.70
CA ARG A 23 -25.13 -5.24 -32.79
C ARG A 23 -24.22 -4.08 -32.40
N LEU A 24 -23.84 -3.23 -33.35
CA LEU A 24 -23.02 -2.04 -33.09
C LEU A 24 -23.73 -1.06 -32.15
N GLU A 25 -25.02 -0.79 -32.38
CA GLU A 25 -25.82 0.04 -31.47
C GLU A 25 -25.87 -0.52 -30.04
N GLY A 26 -25.96 -1.85 -29.91
CA GLY A 26 -25.86 -2.52 -28.61
C GLY A 26 -24.52 -2.28 -27.92
N LEU A 27 -23.41 -2.43 -28.66
CA LEU A 27 -22.06 -2.19 -28.15
C LEU A 27 -21.83 -0.72 -27.78
N PHE A 28 -22.36 0.23 -28.56
CA PHE A 28 -22.26 1.65 -28.23
C PHE A 28 -22.98 1.99 -26.92
N LYS A 29 -24.17 1.41 -26.69
CA LYS A 29 -24.88 1.60 -25.41
C LYS A 29 -24.14 0.99 -24.23
N GLU A 30 -23.49 -0.16 -24.42
CA GLU A 30 -22.67 -0.79 -23.38
C GLU A 30 -21.45 0.07 -23.04
N LEU A 31 -20.82 0.67 -24.05
CA LEU A 31 -19.71 1.60 -23.87
C LEU A 31 -20.14 2.88 -23.14
N GLU A 32 -21.24 3.52 -23.56
CA GLU A 32 -21.77 4.70 -22.88
C GLU A 32 -22.08 4.42 -21.39
N LYS A 33 -22.64 3.24 -21.11
CA LYS A 33 -22.87 2.79 -19.74
C LYS A 33 -21.55 2.66 -18.97
N PHE A 34 -20.56 1.97 -19.52
CA PHE A 34 -19.25 1.79 -18.89
C PHE A 34 -18.56 3.14 -18.60
N ASP A 35 -18.60 4.07 -19.56
CA ASP A 35 -18.03 5.41 -19.40
C ASP A 35 -18.73 6.19 -18.27
N SER A 36 -20.05 6.05 -18.14
CA SER A 36 -20.80 6.69 -17.05
C SER A 36 -20.46 6.12 -15.67
N GLU A 37 -20.25 4.80 -15.58
CA GLU A 37 -19.84 4.13 -14.33
C GLU A 37 -18.42 4.52 -13.92
N LEU A 38 -17.48 4.53 -14.87
CA LEU A 38 -16.09 4.92 -14.65
C LEU A 38 -15.94 6.39 -14.21
N SER A 39 -16.74 7.28 -14.82
CA SER A 39 -16.78 8.70 -14.46
C SER A 39 -17.23 8.92 -13.01
N GLY A 40 -18.20 8.13 -12.54
CA GLY A 40 -18.66 8.15 -11.15
C GLY A 40 -17.55 7.77 -10.16
N GLU A 41 -16.84 6.67 -10.42
CA GLU A 41 -15.75 6.19 -9.55
C GLU A 41 -14.56 7.18 -9.51
N SER A 42 -14.23 7.80 -10.65
CA SER A 42 -13.22 8.87 -10.69
C SER A 42 -13.60 10.08 -9.84
N SER A 43 -14.90 10.39 -9.70
CA SER A 43 -15.37 11.49 -8.86
C SER A 43 -15.18 11.18 -7.37
N GLU A 44 -15.53 9.97 -6.94
CA GLU A 44 -15.38 9.55 -5.54
C GLU A 44 -13.91 9.52 -5.08
N ILE A 45 -13.01 9.06 -5.95
CA ILE A 45 -11.56 9.05 -5.67
C ILE A 45 -11.04 10.48 -5.52
N MET A 46 -11.47 11.40 -6.39
CA MET A 46 -11.06 12.81 -6.33
C MET A 46 -11.52 13.48 -5.02
N GLU A 47 -12.78 13.27 -4.63
CA GLU A 47 -13.31 13.77 -3.36
C GLU A 47 -12.57 13.21 -2.15
N PHE A 48 -12.19 11.93 -2.20
CA PHE A 48 -11.38 11.31 -1.15
C PHE A 48 -9.98 11.93 -1.05
N GLU A 49 -9.31 12.13 -2.19
CA GLU A 49 -7.95 12.70 -2.24
C GLU A 49 -7.91 14.13 -1.68
N ASP A 50 -8.92 14.95 -2.01
CA ASP A 50 -9.07 16.32 -1.52
C ASP A 50 -9.17 16.40 0.01
N VAL A 51 -9.68 15.35 0.67
CA VAL A 51 -9.72 15.27 2.13
C VAL A 51 -8.45 14.65 2.71
N TYR A 52 -7.96 13.59 2.07
CA TYR A 52 -6.84 12.80 2.57
C TYR A 52 -5.52 13.59 2.58
N PHE A 53 -5.16 14.26 1.48
CA PHE A 53 -3.87 14.95 1.39
C PHE A 53 -3.73 16.11 2.38
N PRO A 54 -4.72 17.00 2.57
CA PRO A 54 -4.64 18.04 3.60
C PRO A 54 -4.59 17.49 5.02
N LEU A 55 -5.31 16.39 5.29
CA LEU A 55 -5.27 15.74 6.61
C LEU A 55 -3.89 15.14 6.89
N LYS A 56 -3.31 14.45 5.92
CA LYS A 56 -1.97 13.89 5.99
C LYS A 56 -0.93 14.98 6.27
N LEU A 57 -1.02 16.11 5.55
CA LEU A 57 -0.13 17.26 5.76
C LEU A 57 -0.27 17.85 7.17
N LYS A 58 -1.50 18.03 7.67
CA LYS A 58 -1.75 18.52 9.04
C LYS A 58 -1.15 17.62 10.10
N LEU A 59 -1.23 16.30 9.92
CA LEU A 59 -0.68 15.33 10.85
C LEU A 59 0.85 15.36 10.86
N GLN A 60 1.46 15.43 9.68
CA GLN A 60 2.90 15.53 9.53
C GLN A 60 3.45 16.82 10.16
N ASN A 61 2.82 17.97 9.89
CA ASN A 61 3.21 19.25 10.49
C ASN A 61 3.15 19.22 12.04
N LYS A 62 2.17 18.53 12.62
CA LYS A 62 2.08 18.37 14.09
C LYS A 62 3.17 17.47 14.66
N HIS A 63 3.54 16.42 13.93
CA HIS A 63 4.64 15.54 14.30
C HIS A 63 5.96 16.32 14.29
N ASP A 64 6.21 17.09 13.24
CA ASP A 64 7.44 17.84 13.05
C ASP A 64 7.55 19.03 14.03
N ALA A 65 6.45 19.73 14.31
CA ALA A 65 6.44 20.81 15.30
C ALA A 65 6.78 20.33 16.72
N LYS A 66 6.42 19.09 17.08
CA LYS A 66 6.69 18.52 18.40
C LYS A 66 8.15 18.07 18.60
N ILE A 67 8.91 17.93 17.51
CA ILE A 67 10.34 17.61 17.54
C ILE A 67 11.20 18.87 17.78
N ILE A 68 10.64 20.08 17.61
CA ILE A 68 11.35 21.36 17.67
C ILE A 68 11.01 22.16 18.95
N ASP A 69 10.65 21.50 20.05
CA ASP A 69 10.67 22.18 21.36
C ASP A 69 12.10 22.08 21.94
N PRO A 70 12.80 23.22 22.19
CA PRO A 70 14.19 23.21 22.62
C PRO A 70 14.30 22.73 24.06
N ILE A 71 14.95 21.58 24.23
CA ILE A 71 15.44 21.06 25.51
C ILE A 71 16.38 22.10 26.12
N ASN A 72 15.87 22.83 27.12
CA ASN A 72 16.62 23.74 27.96
C ASN A 72 17.49 22.93 28.92
N VAL A 73 18.78 22.75 28.60
CA VAL A 73 19.78 22.20 29.54
C VAL A 73 20.83 23.29 29.75
N GLU A 74 20.67 24.01 30.85
CA GLU A 74 21.68 24.93 31.38
C GLU A 74 22.99 24.18 31.64
N THR A 75 24.04 24.66 31.00
CA THR A 75 25.41 24.13 31.06
C THR A 75 26.14 24.76 32.24
N HIS A 76 26.24 24.06 33.37
CA HIS A 76 27.25 24.37 34.38
C HIS A 76 28.51 23.53 34.09
N THR A 77 29.49 24.14 33.42
CA THR A 77 30.78 23.51 33.09
C THR A 77 31.84 23.89 34.12
N GLN A 78 32.13 22.98 35.05
CA GLN A 78 33.41 22.98 35.76
C GLN A 78 34.34 21.97 35.08
N ARG A 79 35.30 22.50 34.31
CA ARG A 79 36.41 21.77 33.69
C ARG A 79 37.22 21.04 34.75
N GLN A 80 37.34 19.71 34.65
CA GLN A 80 38.56 18.96 35.01
C GLN A 80 38.73 17.70 34.14
N ASN A 81 39.68 17.79 33.20
CA ASN A 81 40.64 16.79 32.75
C ASN A 81 40.31 15.30 33.00
N SER A 82 39.83 14.60 31.98
CA SER A 82 40.35 13.28 31.59
C SER A 82 39.82 12.91 30.21
N SER A 83 40.69 12.36 29.38
CA SER A 83 40.42 11.87 28.04
C SER A 83 39.33 10.81 28.05
N VAL A 84 38.09 11.19 27.77
CA VAL A 84 37.03 10.26 27.41
C VAL A 84 36.48 10.72 26.08
N VAL A 85 36.85 9.98 25.04
CA VAL A 85 36.15 9.96 23.76
C VAL A 85 34.69 9.63 24.10
N GLN A 86 33.83 10.66 24.11
CA GLN A 86 32.40 10.50 24.36
C GLN A 86 31.81 9.81 23.14
N SER A 87 31.76 8.48 23.23
CA SER A 87 31.05 7.61 22.31
C SER A 87 29.58 8.05 22.23
N VAL A 88 29.16 8.41 21.02
CA VAL A 88 27.75 8.60 20.64
C VAL A 88 26.97 7.27 20.67
N ASP A 89 27.60 6.17 21.09
CA ASP A 89 27.05 4.81 21.00
C ASP A 89 26.07 4.42 22.12
N SER A 90 25.73 5.30 23.05
CA SER A 90 25.05 4.87 24.29
C SER A 90 23.53 4.64 24.16
N ILE A 91 22.90 4.89 23.01
CA ILE A 91 21.44 4.65 22.82
C ILE A 91 21.16 3.36 22.03
N TRP A 92 22.16 2.78 21.35
CA TRP A 92 21.94 1.69 20.37
C TRP A 92 22.70 0.38 20.66
N ASN A 93 23.28 0.23 21.85
CA ASN A 93 24.03 -0.98 22.23
C ASN A 93 23.16 -2.11 22.80
N PHE A 94 21.91 -2.27 22.34
CA PHE A 94 21.11 -3.45 22.71
C PHE A 94 21.20 -4.49 21.58
N ARG A 95 22.27 -5.29 21.61
CA ARG A 95 22.38 -6.46 20.74
C ARG A 95 21.34 -7.48 21.20
N LEU A 96 20.22 -7.52 20.49
CA LEU A 96 19.21 -8.55 20.63
C LEU A 96 19.89 -9.93 20.52
N ARG A 97 19.53 -10.85 21.43
CA ARG A 97 20.06 -12.22 21.41
C ARG A 97 19.70 -12.82 20.06
N ASN A 98 20.67 -13.30 19.29
CA ASN A 98 20.37 -14.01 18.03
C ASN A 98 19.46 -15.20 18.36
N LEU A 99 18.17 -15.05 18.10
CA LEU A 99 17.21 -16.12 18.15
C LEU A 99 17.34 -16.86 16.82
N ASN A 100 17.57 -18.16 16.89
CA ASN A 100 17.58 -19.01 15.71
C ASN A 100 16.14 -19.22 15.23
N ILE A 101 15.53 -18.16 14.69
CA ILE A 101 14.25 -18.27 14.01
C ILE A 101 14.56 -18.92 12.65
N PRO A 102 13.90 -20.04 12.31
CA PRO A 102 14.11 -20.68 11.03
C PRO A 102 13.77 -19.70 9.90
N VAL A 103 14.60 -19.69 8.86
CA VAL A 103 14.36 -18.88 7.66
C VAL A 103 13.05 -19.35 7.03
N PHE A 104 12.07 -18.45 6.99
CA PHE A 104 10.78 -18.77 6.41
C PHE A 104 10.91 -18.85 4.88
N SER A 105 10.62 -20.03 4.33
CA SER A 105 10.68 -20.31 2.89
C SER A 105 9.52 -19.67 2.09
N GLY A 106 8.52 -19.13 2.77
CA GLY A 106 7.28 -18.63 2.15
C GLY A 106 6.23 -19.70 1.90
N THR A 107 6.51 -20.97 2.19
CA THR A 107 5.53 -22.05 2.01
C THR A 107 4.53 -22.11 3.16
N PHE A 108 3.29 -22.52 2.86
CA PHE A 108 2.25 -22.64 3.88
C PHE A 108 2.56 -23.71 4.92
N GLU A 109 3.21 -24.80 4.52
CA GLU A 109 3.59 -25.91 5.40
C GLU A 109 4.54 -25.45 6.52
N ASP A 110 5.47 -24.55 6.19
CA ASP A 110 6.45 -24.02 7.14
C ASP A 110 5.87 -22.91 8.02
N TRP A 111 4.76 -22.30 7.62
CA TRP A 111 4.17 -21.15 8.32
C TRP A 111 3.77 -21.48 9.76
N MET A 112 3.15 -22.64 9.97
CA MET A 112 2.67 -23.00 11.30
C MET A 112 3.83 -23.19 12.30
N ASN A 113 4.93 -23.77 11.83
CA ASN A 113 6.14 -23.98 12.63
C ASN A 113 6.86 -22.67 12.94
N VAL A 114 7.02 -21.80 11.93
CA VAL A 114 7.62 -20.46 12.11
C VAL A 114 6.79 -19.62 13.06
N LYS A 115 5.46 -19.58 12.87
CA LYS A 115 4.54 -18.85 13.74
C LYS A 115 4.61 -19.34 15.18
N TYR A 116 4.61 -20.66 15.40
CA TYR A 116 4.71 -21.24 16.74
C TYR A 116 6.03 -20.85 17.42
N LEU A 117 7.15 -20.96 16.73
CA LEU A 117 8.47 -20.59 17.25
C LEU A 117 8.59 -19.09 17.53
N PHE A 118 8.07 -18.23 16.65
CA PHE A 118 8.05 -16.79 16.86
C PHE A 118 7.19 -16.40 18.06
N VAL A 119 5.98 -16.98 18.18
CA VAL A 119 5.09 -16.65 19.30
C VAL A 119 5.73 -17.05 20.63
N THR A 120 6.27 -18.26 20.71
CA THR A 120 6.88 -18.79 21.93
C THR A 120 8.19 -18.10 22.30
N SER A 121 9.01 -17.71 21.31
CA SER A 121 10.35 -17.17 21.55
C SER A 121 10.41 -15.64 21.61
N VAL A 122 9.56 -14.94 20.85
CA VAL A 122 9.59 -13.48 20.69
C VAL A 122 8.33 -12.83 21.27
N HIS A 123 7.14 -13.30 20.87
CA HIS A 123 5.89 -12.62 21.24
C HIS A 123 5.58 -12.73 22.73
N SER A 124 5.73 -13.92 23.32
CA SER A 124 5.48 -14.20 24.73
C SER A 124 6.52 -13.59 25.69
N GLN A 125 7.63 -13.05 25.16
CA GLN A 125 8.64 -12.41 25.99
C GLN A 125 8.18 -11.00 26.42
N THR A 126 7.87 -10.84 27.71
CA THR A 126 7.40 -9.58 28.30
C THR A 126 8.52 -8.55 28.52
N THR A 127 9.78 -9.00 28.48
CA THR A 127 10.96 -8.14 28.62
C THR A 127 11.36 -7.43 27.34
N LEU A 128 10.79 -7.82 26.18
CA LEU A 128 11.04 -7.16 24.89
C LEU A 128 9.93 -6.15 24.60
N SER A 129 10.31 -4.95 24.17
CA SER A 129 9.38 -3.95 23.65
C SER A 129 8.83 -4.38 22.28
N ASN A 130 7.68 -3.82 21.87
CA ASN A 130 7.10 -4.13 20.56
C ASN A 130 8.05 -3.78 19.40
N CYS A 131 8.82 -2.70 19.52
CA CYS A 131 9.82 -2.33 18.51
C CYS A 131 10.95 -3.38 18.41
N GLN A 132 11.36 -3.97 19.53
CA GLN A 132 12.36 -5.04 19.54
C GLN A 132 11.80 -6.36 18.98
N LYS A 133 10.52 -6.64 19.20
CA LYS A 133 9.84 -7.81 18.62
C LYS A 133 9.71 -7.70 17.10
N PHE A 134 9.58 -6.49 16.56
CA PHE A 134 9.48 -6.23 15.12
C PHE A 134 10.79 -6.45 14.37
N GLN A 135 11.93 -6.40 15.06
CA GLN A 135 13.24 -6.63 14.44
C GLN A 135 13.52 -8.12 14.15
N TYR A 136 12.77 -9.02 14.79
CA TYR A 136 12.83 -10.47 14.57
C TYR A 136 11.78 -10.92 13.55
#